data_AF-A0AAV3J5N9-F1
#
_entry.id   AF-A0AAV3J5N9-F1
#
_cell.length_a   1.000
_cell.length_b   1.000
_cell.length_c   1.000
_cell.angle_alpha   90.00
_cell.angle_beta   90.00
_cell.angle_gamma   90.00
#
_symmetry.space_group_name_H-M   'P 1'
#
loop_
_entity.id
_entity.type
_entity.pdbx_description
1 polymer ?
#
loop_
_entity_poly.entity_id
_entity_poly.type
_entity_poly.pdbx_seq_one_letter_code
_entity_poly.pdbx_strand_id
1 'polypeptide(L)'
;MIYIGNASPSDLKEPLKLPLLDFFSKYKPQTVKVTDDKEQMIAYKKYSALGFISGEMSELKRTNKNLIRRDALILDLDDIGDITENDLKQKIHNIFYEVDYVLYPSVSNGVKGVRYRLVLPITEPVEEQDYKLLIRFVTHKILADIIKKPDASNETWSQLMLLPIVTQYNPRESLITVFKGKQRFPTADGLASAKAWERNNKTTVRRNQQRANNYMGGRASYLNNMFAEVYGGCDEGGRNNRIAFLTKKFVRQGVKPSLMLEVALTANMYFQPPLSEKEVKDTVTSVCKTILGMRE
;
A
#
# COMPACT_ATOMS: atom_id res chain seq x y z
N MET A 1 24.23 11.70 -16.22
CA MET A 1 24.88 10.86 -17.27
C MET A 1 24.08 9.58 -17.44
N ILE A 2 24.17 8.90 -18.59
CA ILE A 2 23.41 7.66 -18.84
C ILE A 2 24.36 6.47 -18.95
N TYR A 3 24.29 5.56 -17.99
CA TYR A 3 25.06 4.32 -17.97
C TYR A 3 24.19 3.18 -18.48
N ILE A 4 24.74 2.33 -19.36
CA ILE A 4 24.01 1.21 -19.97
C ILE A 4 24.74 -0.10 -19.65
N GLY A 5 24.00 -1.13 -19.29
CA GLY A 5 24.54 -2.47 -19.06
C GLY A 5 23.45 -3.53 -18.95
N ASN A 6 23.85 -4.74 -18.63
CA ASN A 6 22.94 -5.85 -18.35
C ASN A 6 22.63 -5.90 -16.85
N ALA A 7 21.59 -6.65 -16.48
CA ALA A 7 21.32 -6.88 -15.06
C ALA A 7 22.39 -7.80 -14.44
N SER A 8 22.90 -8.76 -15.23
CA SER A 8 24.06 -9.60 -14.92
C SER A 8 24.89 -9.82 -16.19
N PRO A 9 26.22 -9.64 -16.17
CA PRO A 9 26.98 -9.11 -15.04
C PRO A 9 26.61 -7.64 -14.73
N SER A 10 27.03 -7.15 -13.57
CA SER A 10 26.70 -5.79 -13.08
C SER A 10 27.52 -4.67 -13.75
N ASP A 11 28.33 -5.00 -14.73
CA ASP A 11 29.23 -4.07 -15.39
C ASP A 11 28.45 -3.11 -16.30
N LEU A 12 28.92 -1.87 -16.34
CA LEU A 12 28.32 -0.79 -17.12
C LEU A 12 29.30 -0.34 -18.20
N LYS A 13 28.76 0.13 -19.32
CA LYS A 13 29.53 0.79 -20.37
C LYS A 13 29.86 2.22 -19.96
N GLU A 14 30.85 2.80 -20.64
CA GLU A 14 31.15 4.22 -20.56
C GLU A 14 29.86 5.07 -20.70
N PRO A 15 29.68 6.11 -19.86
CA PRO A 15 28.45 6.85 -19.83
C PRO A 15 28.25 7.67 -21.10
N LEU A 16 27.02 7.70 -21.57
CA LEU A 16 26.60 8.64 -22.59
C LEU A 16 26.36 10.01 -21.96
N LYS A 17 26.99 11.05 -22.53
CA LYS A 17 26.91 12.45 -22.08
C LYS A 17 25.95 13.25 -22.94
N LEU A 18 24.66 12.90 -22.90
CA LEU A 18 23.59 13.62 -23.57
C LEU A 18 22.34 13.70 -22.67
N PRO A 19 21.42 14.65 -22.93
CA PRO A 19 20.16 14.75 -22.21
C PRO A 19 19.32 13.46 -22.32
N LEU A 20 18.60 13.12 -21.26
CA LEU A 20 17.83 11.88 -21.16
C LEU A 20 16.74 11.77 -22.24
N LEU A 21 16.03 12.87 -22.52
CA LEU A 21 15.02 12.93 -23.59
C LEU A 21 15.66 12.67 -24.97
N ASP A 22 16.81 13.30 -25.25
CA ASP A 22 17.52 13.13 -26.52
C ASP A 22 18.02 11.69 -26.72
N PHE A 23 18.40 11.03 -25.63
CA PHE A 23 18.75 9.62 -25.66
C PHE A 23 17.54 8.78 -26.05
N PHE A 24 16.41 8.94 -25.36
CA PHE A 24 15.21 8.15 -25.64
C PHE A 24 14.59 8.44 -27.01
N SER A 25 14.66 9.69 -27.50
CA SER A 25 14.14 10.05 -28.82
C SER A 25 14.93 9.42 -29.97
N LYS A 26 16.22 9.12 -29.76
CA LYS A 26 17.12 8.50 -30.75
C LYS A 26 17.35 7.01 -30.50
N TYR A 27 16.86 6.48 -29.38
CA TYR A 27 17.09 5.11 -28.98
C TYR A 27 16.44 4.14 -29.98
N LYS A 28 17.20 3.12 -30.38
CA LYS A 28 16.75 2.07 -31.31
C LYS A 28 16.51 0.77 -30.52
N PRO A 29 15.25 0.43 -30.22
CA PRO A 29 14.92 -0.74 -29.42
C PRO A 29 15.22 -2.05 -30.16
N GLN A 30 15.78 -3.02 -29.43
CA GLN A 30 15.89 -4.40 -29.88
C GLN A 30 14.51 -5.05 -29.98
N THR A 31 14.38 -6.02 -30.88
CA THR A 31 13.15 -6.80 -31.07
C THR A 31 13.32 -8.18 -30.45
N VAL A 32 12.37 -8.57 -29.60
CA VAL A 32 12.35 -9.89 -28.95
C VAL A 32 10.94 -10.46 -28.92
N LYS A 33 10.83 -11.74 -29.27
CA LYS A 33 9.60 -12.50 -29.10
C LYS A 33 9.52 -12.99 -27.66
N VAL A 34 8.53 -12.49 -26.92
CA VAL A 34 8.27 -12.91 -25.54
C VAL A 34 7.70 -14.33 -25.55
N THR A 35 8.17 -15.17 -24.65
CA THR A 35 7.70 -16.55 -24.47
C THR A 35 7.03 -16.71 -23.10
N ASP A 36 6.17 -17.72 -22.96
CA ASP A 36 5.54 -18.06 -21.67
C ASP A 36 6.48 -18.85 -20.75
N ASP A 37 7.65 -19.26 -21.28
CA ASP A 37 8.71 -19.87 -20.51
C ASP A 37 9.34 -18.84 -19.57
N LYS A 38 9.04 -19.00 -18.27
CA LYS A 38 9.51 -18.12 -17.22
C LYS A 38 11.04 -18.13 -17.11
N GLU A 39 11.69 -19.27 -17.29
CA GLU A 39 13.15 -19.38 -17.15
C GLU A 39 13.85 -18.68 -18.30
N GLN A 40 13.37 -18.86 -19.52
CA GLN A 40 13.86 -18.12 -20.70
C GLN A 40 13.69 -16.62 -20.52
N MET A 41 12.53 -16.17 -20.05
CA MET A 41 12.29 -14.74 -19.84
C MET A 41 13.13 -14.15 -18.70
N ILE A 42 13.41 -14.92 -17.65
CA ILE A 42 14.35 -14.51 -16.59
C ILE A 42 15.77 -14.41 -17.13
N ALA A 43 16.23 -15.44 -17.86
CA ALA A 43 17.57 -15.46 -18.45
C ALA A 43 17.76 -14.30 -19.44
N TYR A 44 16.78 -14.05 -20.32
CA TYR A 44 16.82 -12.93 -21.25
C TYR A 44 16.91 -11.59 -20.53
N LYS A 45 16.04 -11.33 -19.54
CA LYS A 45 16.08 -10.08 -18.74
C LYS A 45 17.41 -9.90 -18.01
N LYS A 46 18.01 -11.01 -17.56
CA LYS A 46 19.23 -10.99 -16.76
C LYS A 46 20.48 -10.75 -17.61
N TYR A 47 20.62 -11.48 -18.71
CA TYR A 47 21.88 -11.58 -19.45
C TYR A 47 21.86 -10.89 -20.82
N SER A 48 20.69 -10.66 -21.42
CA SER A 48 20.57 -10.15 -22.80
C SER A 48 19.96 -8.76 -22.87
N ALA A 49 18.95 -8.48 -22.04
CA ALA A 49 18.27 -7.20 -22.04
C ALA A 49 19.19 -6.10 -21.48
N LEU A 50 19.34 -5.02 -22.25
CA LEU A 50 20.01 -3.82 -21.78
C LEU A 50 19.08 -3.00 -20.89
N GLY A 51 19.65 -2.47 -19.82
CA GLY A 51 19.03 -1.46 -18.98
C GLY A 51 19.94 -0.26 -18.79
N PHE A 52 19.42 0.74 -18.09
CA PHE A 52 20.12 1.99 -17.84
C PHE A 52 20.02 2.44 -16.38
N ILE A 53 20.98 3.28 -16.00
CA ILE A 53 20.97 4.12 -14.82
C ILE A 53 21.23 5.55 -15.27
N SER A 54 20.44 6.49 -14.76
CA SER A 54 20.59 7.92 -15.02
C SER A 54 21.12 8.61 -13.76
N GLY A 55 22.30 9.19 -13.85
CA GLY A 55 22.95 9.82 -12.70
C GLY A 55 24.45 9.99 -12.82
N GLU A 56 25.13 9.89 -11.70
CA GLU A 56 26.58 9.95 -11.55
C GLU A 56 27.07 8.72 -10.78
N MET A 57 28.10 8.07 -11.31
CA MET A 57 28.71 6.89 -10.69
C MET A 57 30.22 7.05 -10.54
N SER A 58 30.76 6.55 -9.42
CA SER A 58 32.20 6.54 -9.14
C SER A 58 32.97 5.51 -9.97
N GLU A 59 32.30 4.40 -10.32
CA GLU A 59 32.88 3.29 -11.06
C GLU A 59 31.83 2.69 -12.01
N LEU A 60 32.29 2.03 -13.07
CA LEU A 60 31.45 1.36 -14.07
C LEU A 60 30.92 0.00 -13.61
N LYS A 61 30.50 -0.09 -12.35
CA LYS A 61 29.93 -1.29 -11.75
C LYS A 61 28.71 -0.94 -10.93
N ARG A 62 27.58 -1.54 -11.26
CA ARG A 62 26.28 -1.30 -10.63
C ARG A 62 26.23 -1.83 -9.20
N THR A 63 26.43 -0.93 -8.25
CA THR A 63 26.24 -1.16 -6.81
C THR A 63 25.70 0.11 -6.15
N ASN A 64 25.07 -0.02 -4.98
CA ASN A 64 24.62 1.15 -4.21
C ASN A 64 25.80 2.06 -3.83
N LYS A 65 26.97 1.48 -3.54
CA LYS A 65 28.19 2.23 -3.18
C LYS A 65 28.67 3.12 -4.32
N ASN A 66 28.58 2.62 -5.56
CA ASN A 66 29.14 3.31 -6.71
C ASN A 66 28.18 4.35 -7.32
N LEU A 67 26.88 4.29 -7.00
CA LEU A 67 25.91 5.29 -7.46
C LEU A 67 25.90 6.48 -6.51
N ILE A 68 26.48 7.60 -6.96
CA ILE A 68 26.65 8.82 -6.16
C ILE A 68 25.33 9.61 -6.14
N ARG A 69 24.78 9.91 -7.32
CA ARG A 69 23.57 10.72 -7.49
C ARG A 69 22.72 10.21 -8.63
N ARG A 70 21.42 10.48 -8.59
CA ARG A 70 20.49 10.27 -9.71
C ARG A 70 20.00 11.61 -10.24
N ASP A 71 19.87 11.70 -11.56
CA ASP A 71 19.36 12.88 -12.29
C ASP A 71 17.99 12.61 -12.95
N ALA A 72 17.33 11.50 -12.59
CA ALA A 72 15.95 11.19 -12.94
C ALA A 72 15.28 10.28 -11.90
N LEU A 73 13.97 10.45 -11.71
CA LEU A 73 13.10 9.49 -11.04
C LEU A 73 12.64 8.46 -12.08
N ILE A 74 12.78 7.17 -11.77
CA ILE A 74 12.35 6.11 -12.68
C ILE A 74 11.44 5.16 -11.91
N LEU A 75 10.22 4.97 -12.41
CA LEU A 75 9.18 4.17 -11.79
C LEU A 75 8.78 3.04 -12.73
N ASP A 76 8.83 1.80 -12.24
CA ASP A 76 8.10 0.67 -12.83
C ASP A 76 6.65 0.77 -12.35
N LEU A 77 5.76 0.98 -13.31
CA LEU A 77 4.31 1.06 -13.14
C LEU A 77 3.74 -0.33 -13.43
N ASP A 78 3.71 -1.17 -12.41
CA ASP A 78 2.98 -2.43 -12.40
C ASP A 78 1.76 -2.36 -11.46
N ASP A 79 0.93 -3.40 -11.51
CA ASP A 79 -0.28 -3.52 -10.68
C ASP A 79 -1.22 -2.30 -10.70
N ILE A 80 -1.34 -1.67 -11.88
CA ILE A 80 -2.17 -0.47 -12.13
C ILE A 80 -3.68 -0.77 -12.29
N GLY A 81 -4.10 -2.00 -12.01
CA GLY A 81 -5.49 -2.45 -12.10
C GLY A 81 -6.04 -2.53 -13.53
N ASP A 82 -7.37 -2.44 -13.67
CA ASP A 82 -8.09 -2.57 -14.94
C ASP A 82 -8.15 -1.27 -15.74
N ILE A 83 -7.02 -0.54 -15.84
CA ILE A 83 -6.91 0.62 -16.72
C ILE A 83 -6.37 0.19 -18.09
N THR A 84 -6.90 0.78 -19.16
CA THR A 84 -6.36 0.53 -20.49
C THR A 84 -5.03 1.27 -20.67
N GLU A 85 -4.24 0.85 -21.67
CA GLU A 85 -3.00 1.53 -22.02
C GLU A 85 -3.22 3.00 -22.40
N ASN A 86 -4.30 3.31 -23.12
CA ASN A 86 -4.64 4.68 -23.51
C ASN A 86 -5.03 5.51 -22.28
N ASP A 87 -5.82 4.96 -21.36
CA ASP A 87 -6.19 5.66 -20.13
C ASP A 87 -4.96 5.94 -19.26
N LEU A 88 -4.03 5.00 -19.17
CA LEU A 88 -2.76 5.21 -18.48
C LEU A 88 -1.98 6.37 -19.11
N LYS A 89 -1.77 6.35 -20.44
CA LYS A 89 -1.05 7.40 -21.15
C LYS A 89 -1.70 8.77 -20.93
N GLN A 90 -3.03 8.83 -21.02
CA GLN A 90 -3.79 10.07 -20.82
C GLN A 90 -3.68 10.58 -19.38
N LYS A 91 -3.84 9.70 -18.37
CA LYS A 91 -3.69 10.09 -16.96
C LYS A 91 -2.28 10.60 -16.66
N ILE A 92 -1.25 9.91 -17.14
CA ILE A 92 0.15 10.35 -16.99
C ILE A 92 0.35 11.71 -17.65
N HIS A 93 -0.14 11.90 -18.88
CA HIS A 93 -0.06 13.19 -19.56
C HIS A 93 -0.75 14.29 -18.77
N ASN A 94 -1.97 14.07 -18.27
CA ASN A 94 -2.71 15.07 -17.50
C ASN A 94 -1.99 15.46 -16.20
N ILE A 95 -1.33 14.51 -15.53
CA ILE A 95 -0.56 14.78 -14.30
C ILE A 95 0.73 15.55 -14.61
N PHE A 96 1.42 15.20 -15.68
CA PHE A 96 2.76 15.71 -16.01
C PHE A 96 2.80 16.59 -17.27
N TYR A 97 1.70 17.25 -17.64
CA TYR A 97 1.60 18.00 -18.91
C TYR A 97 2.58 19.17 -19.03
N GLU A 98 3.12 19.68 -17.92
CA GLU A 98 4.17 20.72 -17.90
C GLU A 98 5.58 20.15 -17.65
N VAL A 99 5.69 18.85 -17.39
CA VAL A 99 6.94 18.21 -16.96
C VAL A 99 7.46 17.29 -18.06
N ASP A 100 8.75 17.36 -18.33
CA ASP A 100 9.45 16.42 -19.22
C ASP A 100 9.28 14.99 -18.70
N TYR A 101 8.87 14.07 -19.58
CA TYR A 101 8.83 12.66 -19.22
C TYR A 101 9.10 11.73 -20.41
N VAL A 102 9.53 10.51 -20.09
CA VAL A 102 9.53 9.38 -21.02
C VAL A 102 8.64 8.29 -20.47
N LEU A 103 7.77 7.75 -21.32
CA LEU A 103 6.84 6.67 -20.98
C LEU A 103 6.97 5.56 -22.02
N TYR A 104 7.20 4.32 -21.57
CA TYR A 104 7.34 3.16 -22.46
C TYR A 104 6.93 1.86 -21.75
N PRO A 105 6.44 0.84 -22.46
CA PRO A 105 6.01 -0.40 -21.84
C PRO A 105 7.20 -1.23 -21.35
N SER A 106 6.98 -1.97 -20.26
CA SER A 106 7.92 -3.00 -19.85
C SER A 106 7.92 -4.17 -20.84
N VAL A 107 8.98 -4.96 -20.88
CA VAL A 107 9.05 -6.18 -21.74
C VAL A 107 7.94 -7.19 -21.43
N SER A 108 7.30 -7.12 -20.25
CA SER A 108 6.20 -8.00 -19.85
C SER A 108 4.81 -7.38 -20.06
N ASN A 109 4.72 -6.18 -20.65
CA ASN A 109 3.45 -5.57 -21.04
C ASN A 109 2.72 -6.46 -22.06
N GLY A 110 1.42 -6.68 -21.85
CA GLY A 110 0.59 -7.55 -22.68
C GLY A 110 0.57 -9.02 -22.25
N VAL A 111 1.54 -9.47 -21.43
CA VAL A 111 1.53 -10.82 -20.81
C VAL A 111 0.94 -10.78 -19.40
N LYS A 112 1.27 -9.73 -18.64
CA LYS A 112 0.88 -9.57 -17.24
C LYS A 112 0.09 -8.28 -16.99
N GLY A 113 -0.81 -7.97 -17.93
CA GLY A 113 -1.56 -6.71 -17.96
C GLY A 113 -0.75 -5.52 -18.47
N VAL A 114 -1.28 -4.32 -18.24
CA VAL A 114 -0.63 -3.06 -18.59
C VAL A 114 0.50 -2.79 -17.60
N ARG A 115 1.73 -2.65 -18.11
CA ARG A 115 2.96 -2.45 -17.34
C ARG A 115 3.89 -1.49 -18.06
N TYR A 116 4.18 -0.37 -17.43
CA TYR A 116 4.90 0.73 -18.05
C TYR A 116 6.05 1.22 -17.19
N ARG A 117 6.96 2.00 -17.79
CA ARG A 117 7.99 2.73 -17.06
C ARG A 117 7.83 4.20 -17.32
N LEU A 118 7.82 4.96 -16.23
CA LEU A 118 7.82 6.41 -16.25
C LEU A 118 9.20 6.90 -15.84
N VAL A 119 9.81 7.74 -16.68
CA VAL A 119 11.08 8.40 -16.42
C VAL A 119 10.82 9.89 -16.34
N LEU A 120 11.14 10.50 -15.19
CA LEU A 120 11.03 11.92 -14.93
C LEU A 120 12.44 12.49 -14.71
N PRO A 121 13.08 13.12 -15.71
CA PRO A 121 14.29 13.89 -15.47
C PRO A 121 14.01 14.96 -14.40
N ILE A 122 14.96 15.15 -13.49
CA ILE A 122 14.84 16.16 -12.42
C ILE A 122 15.76 17.35 -12.69
N THR A 123 15.43 18.51 -12.11
CA THR A 123 16.20 19.74 -12.31
C THR A 123 17.59 19.69 -11.67
N GLU A 124 17.68 19.06 -10.50
CA GLU A 124 18.90 18.92 -9.70
C GLU A 124 19.09 17.47 -9.30
N PRO A 125 20.29 16.89 -9.47
CA PRO A 125 20.57 15.52 -9.04
C PRO A 125 20.42 15.34 -7.52
N VAL A 126 19.90 14.18 -7.11
CA VAL A 126 19.66 13.84 -5.71
C VAL A 126 20.48 12.64 -5.27
N GLU A 127 20.74 12.56 -3.96
CA GLU A 127 21.34 11.41 -3.29
C GLU A 127 20.26 10.41 -2.85
N GLU A 128 20.67 9.24 -2.34
CA GLU A 128 19.79 8.09 -2.11
C GLU A 128 18.55 8.40 -1.24
N GLN A 129 18.73 9.15 -0.14
CA GLN A 129 17.63 9.43 0.79
C GLN A 129 16.55 10.29 0.15
N ASP A 130 16.95 11.37 -0.52
CA ASP A 130 16.05 12.28 -1.22
C ASP A 130 15.40 11.61 -2.43
N TYR A 131 16.13 10.76 -3.15
CA TYR A 131 15.56 9.93 -4.23
C TYR A 131 14.43 9.02 -3.73
N LYS A 132 14.68 8.23 -2.68
CA LYS A 132 13.65 7.33 -2.11
C LYS A 132 12.45 8.11 -1.60
N LEU A 133 12.68 9.28 -1.01
CA LEU A 133 11.59 10.16 -0.57
C LEU A 133 10.75 10.66 -1.75
N LEU A 134 11.38 11.10 -2.84
CA LEU A 134 10.69 11.52 -4.06
C LEU A 134 9.94 10.37 -4.73
N ILE A 135 10.55 9.18 -4.86
CA ILE A 135 9.88 7.99 -5.40
C ILE A 135 8.61 7.68 -4.60
N ARG A 136 8.70 7.62 -3.26
CA ARG A 136 7.52 7.38 -2.42
C ARG A 136 6.47 8.46 -2.60
N PHE A 137 6.86 9.72 -2.62
CA PHE A 137 5.93 10.82 -2.81
C PHE A 137 5.22 10.74 -4.18
N VAL A 138 5.96 10.50 -5.26
CA VAL A 138 5.38 10.34 -6.59
C VAL A 138 4.42 9.14 -6.62
N THR A 139 4.86 7.99 -6.15
CA THR A 139 4.07 6.74 -6.17
C THR A 139 2.82 6.83 -5.30
N HIS A 140 2.94 7.28 -4.06
CA HIS A 140 1.83 7.24 -3.08
C HIS A 140 0.95 8.48 -3.06
N LYS A 141 1.41 9.62 -3.59
CA LYS A 141 0.65 10.87 -3.59
C LYS A 141 0.27 11.34 -4.98
N ILE A 142 1.22 11.41 -5.91
CA ILE A 142 0.96 11.94 -7.25
C ILE A 142 0.25 10.88 -8.11
N LEU A 143 0.68 9.63 -8.03
CA LEU A 143 0.16 8.51 -8.82
C LEU A 143 -0.85 7.64 -8.07
N ALA A 144 -1.42 8.13 -6.97
CA ALA A 144 -2.33 7.36 -6.12
C ALA A 144 -3.56 6.82 -6.88
N ASP A 145 -4.02 7.53 -7.92
CA ASP A 145 -5.18 7.14 -8.75
C ASP A 145 -4.82 6.22 -9.94
N ILE A 146 -3.53 5.87 -10.06
CA ILE A 146 -3.00 4.96 -11.09
C ILE A 146 -2.46 3.69 -10.42
N ILE A 147 -1.65 3.82 -9.37
CA ILE A 147 -0.97 2.70 -8.72
C ILE A 147 -1.79 2.25 -7.52
N LYS A 148 -2.48 1.11 -7.66
CA LYS A 148 -3.26 0.52 -6.56
C LYS A 148 -2.37 -0.07 -5.47
N LYS A 149 -1.28 -0.73 -5.88
CA LYS A 149 -0.33 -1.37 -4.98
C LYS A 149 1.11 -0.95 -5.33
N PRO A 150 1.67 0.02 -4.61
CA PRO A 150 3.05 0.45 -4.78
C PRO A 150 4.06 -0.69 -4.61
N ASP A 151 4.91 -0.91 -5.61
CA ASP A 151 6.05 -1.82 -5.50
C ASP A 151 7.23 -1.12 -4.80
N ALA A 152 7.65 -1.68 -3.67
CA ALA A 152 8.80 -1.23 -2.89
C ALA A 152 10.12 -1.34 -3.68
N SER A 153 10.17 -2.17 -4.73
CA SER A 153 11.36 -2.32 -5.58
C SER A 153 11.75 -1.01 -6.28
N ASN A 154 10.80 -0.10 -6.52
CA ASN A 154 11.04 1.23 -7.08
C ASN A 154 11.97 2.10 -6.22
N GLU A 155 12.06 1.83 -4.91
CA GLU A 155 12.97 2.53 -3.99
C GLU A 155 14.41 1.99 -4.02
N THR A 156 14.69 0.92 -4.78
CA THR A 156 16.02 0.33 -4.84
C THR A 156 17.01 1.28 -5.53
N TRP A 157 18.02 1.74 -4.78
CA TRP A 157 18.90 2.84 -5.21
C TRP A 157 19.65 2.54 -6.51
N SER A 158 20.43 1.45 -6.58
CA SER A 158 21.12 1.04 -7.81
C SER A 158 20.30 0.12 -8.71
N GLN A 159 18.96 0.26 -8.72
CA GLN A 159 18.10 -0.52 -9.61
C GLN A 159 18.39 -0.19 -11.08
N LEU A 160 18.68 -1.22 -11.87
CA LEU A 160 18.82 -1.12 -13.32
C LEU A 160 17.43 -1.17 -13.95
N MET A 161 17.08 -0.16 -14.74
CA MET A 161 15.79 -0.12 -15.42
C MET A 161 15.96 -0.58 -16.85
N LEU A 162 15.25 -1.63 -17.27
CA LEU A 162 15.37 -2.15 -18.63
C LEU A 162 14.94 -1.09 -19.65
N LEU A 163 15.74 -0.96 -20.71
CA LEU A 163 15.45 -0.08 -21.83
C LEU A 163 14.23 -0.60 -22.63
N PRO A 164 13.60 0.24 -23.46
CA PRO A 164 12.50 -0.16 -24.33
C PRO A 164 12.90 -1.35 -25.22
N ILE A 165 11.96 -2.29 -25.41
CA ILE A 165 12.12 -3.50 -26.22
C ILE A 165 10.84 -3.68 -27.05
N VAL A 166 10.99 -3.90 -28.36
CA VAL A 166 9.87 -4.27 -29.22
C VAL A 166 9.50 -5.72 -28.94
N THR A 167 8.20 -5.98 -28.71
CA THR A 167 7.66 -7.33 -28.55
C THR A 167 6.45 -7.52 -29.46
N GLN A 168 5.92 -8.75 -29.55
CA GLN A 168 4.69 -9.01 -30.29
C GLN A 168 3.46 -8.27 -29.74
N TYR A 169 3.53 -7.74 -28.52
CA TYR A 169 2.46 -6.97 -27.87
C TYR A 169 2.69 -5.45 -27.92
N ASN A 170 3.92 -5.01 -28.23
CA ASN A 170 4.31 -3.60 -28.20
C ASN A 170 5.10 -3.26 -29.47
N PRO A 171 4.41 -2.94 -30.58
CA PRO A 171 5.06 -2.64 -31.85
C PRO A 171 5.82 -1.32 -31.79
N ARG A 172 6.81 -1.17 -32.68
CA ARG A 172 7.80 -0.08 -32.65
C ARG A 172 7.18 1.32 -32.74
N GLU A 173 6.10 1.49 -33.50
CA GLU A 173 5.53 2.79 -33.89
C GLU A 173 5.04 3.64 -32.71
N SER A 174 4.72 3.04 -31.56
CA SER A 174 4.21 3.73 -30.37
C SER A 174 4.92 3.34 -29.07
N LEU A 175 6.09 2.70 -29.18
CA LEU A 175 6.77 2.08 -28.05
C LEU A 175 7.28 3.10 -27.02
N ILE A 176 7.81 4.24 -27.49
CA ILE A 176 8.44 5.24 -26.64
C ILE A 176 7.71 6.56 -26.82
N THR A 177 7.07 7.03 -25.76
CA THR A 177 6.55 8.39 -25.69
C THR A 177 7.60 9.26 -25.03
N VAL A 178 8.16 10.20 -25.79
CA VAL A 178 9.03 11.26 -25.26
C VAL A 178 8.22 12.54 -25.27
N PHE A 179 7.88 13.05 -24.08
CA PHE A 179 7.14 14.30 -23.94
C PHE A 179 8.06 15.38 -23.38
N LYS A 180 8.13 16.50 -24.10
CA LYS A 180 8.88 17.69 -23.68
C LYS A 180 7.88 18.72 -23.15
N GLY A 181 7.89 18.89 -21.84
CA GLY A 181 7.06 19.86 -21.15
C GLY A 181 7.69 21.25 -21.14
N LYS A 182 7.26 22.06 -20.18
CA LYS A 182 7.85 23.39 -19.91
C LYS A 182 9.15 23.26 -19.13
N GLN A 183 9.28 22.23 -18.30
CA GLN A 183 10.41 22.04 -17.39
C GLN A 183 10.64 20.57 -17.06
N ARG A 184 11.80 20.26 -16.48
CA ARG A 184 12.03 18.98 -15.78
C ARG A 184 11.28 18.96 -14.46
N PHE A 185 11.15 17.78 -13.84
CA PHE A 185 10.51 17.67 -12.53
C PHE A 185 11.28 18.52 -11.50
N PRO A 186 10.65 19.51 -10.86
CA PRO A 186 11.34 20.47 -9.99
C PRO A 186 11.78 19.78 -8.70
N THR A 187 13.09 19.53 -8.55
CA THR A 187 13.65 18.76 -7.43
C THR A 187 13.32 19.42 -6.09
N ALA A 188 13.60 20.71 -5.94
CA ALA A 188 13.43 21.44 -4.68
C ALA A 188 11.96 21.45 -4.21
N ASP A 189 11.02 21.79 -5.09
CA ASP A 189 9.59 21.82 -4.79
C ASP A 189 9.04 20.42 -4.51
N GLY A 190 9.49 19.43 -5.29
CA GLY A 190 9.17 18.02 -5.08
C GLY A 190 9.62 17.54 -3.70
N LEU A 191 10.84 17.87 -3.26
CA LEU A 191 11.36 17.51 -1.95
C LEU A 191 10.64 18.23 -0.81
N ALA A 192 10.36 19.52 -0.97
CA ALA A 192 9.60 20.28 0.02
C ALA A 192 8.20 19.65 0.23
N SER A 193 7.52 19.33 -0.87
CA SER A 193 6.21 18.68 -0.86
C SER A 193 6.26 17.27 -0.27
N ALA A 194 7.27 16.47 -0.64
CA ALA A 194 7.46 15.13 -0.12
C ALA A 194 7.73 15.11 1.39
N LYS A 195 8.57 16.03 1.89
CA LYS A 195 8.85 16.18 3.33
C LYS A 195 7.58 16.59 4.10
N ALA A 196 6.76 17.48 3.55
CA ALA A 196 5.48 17.86 4.16
C ALA A 196 4.48 16.68 4.20
N TRP A 197 4.37 15.94 3.09
CA TRP A 197 3.53 14.75 2.98
C TRP A 197 3.94 13.66 4.00
N GLU A 198 5.24 13.38 4.13
CA GLU A 198 5.73 12.37 5.09
C GLU A 198 5.43 12.74 6.55
N ARG A 199 5.60 14.03 6.91
CA ARG A 199 5.25 14.54 8.25
C ARG A 199 3.76 14.38 8.57
N ASN A 200 2.90 14.68 7.60
CA ASN A 200 1.45 14.56 7.77
C ASN A 200 1.03 13.09 7.96
N ASN A 201 1.60 12.17 7.19
CA ASN A 201 1.30 10.74 7.35
C ASN A 201 1.78 10.18 8.69
N LYS A 202 2.99 10.53 9.14
CA LYS A 202 3.50 10.13 10.48
C LYS A 202 2.59 10.63 11.60
N THR A 203 2.04 11.83 11.47
CA THR A 203 1.10 12.43 12.44
C THR A 203 -0.24 11.68 12.46
N THR A 204 -0.78 11.32 11.30
CA THR A 204 -2.02 10.55 11.19
C THR A 204 -1.89 9.14 11.78
N VAL A 205 -0.79 8.44 11.50
CA VAL A 205 -0.53 7.10 12.07
C VAL A 205 -0.43 7.16 13.59
N ARG A 206 0.28 8.15 14.15
CA ARG A 206 0.37 8.35 15.61
C ARG A 206 -1.00 8.59 16.25
N ARG A 207 -1.84 9.44 15.64
CA ARG A 207 -3.22 9.68 16.12
C ARG A 207 -4.08 8.42 16.08
N ASN A 208 -3.95 7.60 15.03
CA ASN A 208 -4.73 6.37 14.90
C ASN A 208 -4.26 5.28 15.88
N GLN A 209 -2.96 5.14 16.12
CA GLN A 209 -2.43 4.26 17.16
C GLN A 209 -2.87 4.69 18.57
N GLN A 210 -2.84 5.99 18.86
CA GLN A 210 -3.31 6.51 20.15
C GLN A 210 -4.83 6.27 20.33
N ARG A 211 -5.63 6.41 19.27
CA ARG A 211 -7.06 6.05 19.30
C ARG A 211 -7.26 4.56 19.52
N ALA A 212 -6.56 3.69 18.81
CA ALA A 212 -6.65 2.24 18.99
C ALA A 212 -6.27 1.80 20.41
N ASN A 213 -5.19 2.35 20.98
CA ASN A 213 -4.77 2.07 22.35
C ASN A 213 -5.80 2.55 23.38
N ASN A 214 -6.41 3.72 23.16
CA ASN A 214 -7.48 4.23 24.03
C ASN A 214 -8.78 3.38 23.95
N TYR A 215 -9.07 2.78 22.79
CA TYR A 215 -10.19 1.85 22.63
C TYR A 215 -9.95 0.51 23.35
N MET A 216 -8.72 -0.01 23.31
CA MET A 216 -8.34 -1.31 23.90
C MET A 216 -8.07 -1.25 25.40
N GLY A 217 -7.69 -0.11 25.97
CA GLY A 217 -7.33 0.00 27.39
C GLY A 217 -8.51 0.04 28.37
N GLY A 218 -9.58 0.77 28.04
CA GLY A 218 -10.70 1.01 28.97
C GLY A 218 -11.96 0.21 28.67
N ARG A 219 -12.40 0.20 27.40
CA ARG A 219 -13.66 -0.46 27.00
C ARG A 219 -13.53 -1.98 26.88
N ALA A 220 -12.38 -2.49 26.43
CA ALA A 220 -12.15 -3.94 26.36
C ALA A 220 -12.08 -4.59 27.74
N SER A 221 -11.47 -3.93 28.74
CA SER A 221 -11.49 -4.39 30.14
C SER A 221 -12.91 -4.43 30.71
N TYR A 222 -13.71 -3.40 30.46
CA TYR A 222 -15.11 -3.34 30.90
C TYR A 222 -15.97 -4.44 30.26
N LEU A 223 -15.87 -4.63 28.94
CA LEU A 223 -16.62 -5.67 28.23
C LEU A 223 -16.16 -7.08 28.63
N ASN A 224 -14.85 -7.32 28.78
CA ASN A 224 -14.32 -8.60 29.25
C ASN A 224 -14.83 -8.94 30.65
N ASN A 225 -14.87 -7.97 31.57
CA ASN A 225 -15.43 -8.17 32.91
C ASN A 225 -16.94 -8.47 32.85
N MET A 226 -17.67 -7.78 31.96
CA MET A 226 -19.10 -8.04 31.73
C MET A 226 -19.35 -9.48 31.23
N PHE A 227 -18.57 -9.96 30.25
CA PHE A 227 -18.70 -11.34 29.77
C PHE A 227 -18.28 -12.36 30.85
N ALA A 228 -17.17 -12.12 31.56
CA ALA A 228 -16.73 -13.00 32.64
C ALA A 228 -17.80 -13.16 33.74
N GLU A 229 -18.57 -12.11 34.02
CA GLU A 229 -19.68 -12.19 34.98
C GLU A 229 -20.86 -13.04 34.49
N VAL A 230 -21.16 -13.00 33.19
CA VAL A 230 -22.19 -13.84 32.55
C VAL A 230 -21.77 -15.31 32.57
N TYR A 231 -20.49 -15.58 32.30
CA TYR A 231 -19.93 -16.94 32.25
C TYR A 231 -19.47 -17.50 33.61
N GLY A 232 -19.45 -16.69 34.66
CA GLY A 232 -18.80 -16.99 35.94
C GLY A 232 -19.45 -18.09 36.80
N GLY A 233 -20.46 -18.80 36.29
CA GLY A 233 -21.13 -19.91 36.97
C GLY A 233 -21.79 -19.57 38.31
N CYS A 234 -22.53 -20.52 38.87
CA CYS A 234 -23.05 -20.45 40.25
C CYS A 234 -23.47 -21.85 40.72
N ASP A 235 -23.00 -22.24 41.89
CA ASP A 235 -23.36 -23.49 42.54
C ASP A 235 -24.71 -23.37 43.28
N GLU A 236 -25.20 -24.51 43.77
CA GLU A 236 -26.49 -24.65 44.44
C GLU A 236 -26.64 -23.68 45.64
N GLY A 237 -27.81 -23.03 45.75
CA GLY A 237 -28.14 -22.07 46.82
C GLY A 237 -28.03 -20.59 46.45
N GLY A 238 -27.27 -20.22 45.39
CA GLY A 238 -27.03 -18.80 45.02
C GLY A 238 -27.64 -18.31 43.70
N ARG A 239 -28.21 -19.21 42.89
CA ARG A 239 -28.51 -19.00 41.46
C ARG A 239 -29.54 -17.90 41.18
N ASN A 240 -30.65 -17.87 41.93
CA ASN A 240 -31.68 -16.82 41.79
C ASN A 240 -31.11 -15.44 42.12
N ASN A 241 -30.26 -15.35 43.15
CA ASN A 241 -29.58 -14.11 43.51
C ASN A 241 -28.59 -13.68 42.43
N ARG A 242 -27.90 -14.63 41.79
CA ARG A 242 -26.99 -14.36 40.67
C ARG A 242 -27.73 -13.82 39.45
N ILE A 243 -28.85 -14.44 39.04
CA ILE A 243 -29.69 -13.91 37.95
C ILE A 243 -30.23 -12.53 38.29
N ALA A 244 -30.73 -12.32 39.51
CA ALA A 244 -31.23 -11.01 39.94
C ALA A 244 -30.13 -9.94 39.93
N PHE A 245 -28.90 -10.29 40.34
CA PHE A 245 -27.74 -9.40 40.30
C PHE A 245 -27.39 -8.98 38.86
N LEU A 246 -27.23 -9.95 37.95
CA LEU A 246 -26.92 -9.68 36.53
C LEU A 246 -28.02 -8.84 35.88
N THR A 247 -29.29 -9.16 36.17
CA THR A 247 -30.46 -8.42 35.68
C THR A 247 -30.42 -6.98 36.16
N LYS A 248 -30.19 -6.74 37.45
CA LYS A 248 -30.07 -5.39 38.00
C LYS A 248 -28.94 -4.61 37.34
N LYS A 249 -27.78 -5.25 37.17
CA LYS A 249 -26.59 -4.62 36.60
C LYS A 249 -26.83 -4.19 35.16
N PHE A 250 -27.28 -5.08 34.29
CA PHE A 250 -27.39 -4.80 32.86
C PHE A 250 -28.59 -3.94 32.50
N VAL A 251 -29.73 -4.10 33.18
CA VAL A 251 -30.91 -3.23 32.93
C VAL A 251 -30.61 -1.79 33.31
N ARG A 252 -29.89 -1.54 34.42
CA ARG A 252 -29.41 -0.19 34.79
C ARG A 252 -28.43 0.41 33.78
N GLN A 253 -27.78 -0.43 32.98
CA GLN A 253 -26.89 -0.04 31.89
C GLN A 253 -27.63 0.12 30.55
N GLY A 254 -28.97 0.01 30.54
CA GLY A 254 -29.81 0.24 29.36
C GLY A 254 -30.10 -1.01 28.53
N VAL A 255 -29.74 -2.21 28.99
CA VAL A 255 -30.12 -3.45 28.31
C VAL A 255 -31.64 -3.63 28.41
N LYS A 256 -32.29 -3.83 27.26
CA LYS A 256 -33.75 -4.03 27.19
C LYS A 256 -34.16 -5.33 27.91
N PRO A 257 -35.33 -5.38 28.58
CA PRO A 257 -35.78 -6.57 29.29
C PRO A 257 -35.82 -7.86 28.45
N SER A 258 -36.19 -7.76 27.17
CA SER A 258 -36.20 -8.91 26.26
C SER A 258 -34.80 -9.50 26.04
N LEU A 259 -33.80 -8.64 25.83
CA LEU A 259 -32.41 -9.05 25.66
C LEU A 259 -31.80 -9.53 26.99
N MET A 260 -32.22 -8.96 28.11
CA MET A 260 -31.78 -9.39 29.42
C MET A 260 -32.23 -10.83 29.75
N LEU A 261 -33.42 -11.24 29.29
CA LEU A 261 -33.87 -12.62 29.44
C LEU A 261 -32.91 -13.59 28.72
N GLU A 262 -32.48 -13.27 27.51
CA GLU A 262 -31.50 -14.07 26.76
C GLU A 262 -30.14 -14.13 27.47
N VAL A 263 -29.66 -13.01 28.02
CA VAL A 263 -28.42 -12.95 28.82
C VAL A 263 -28.53 -13.82 30.08
N ALA A 264 -29.66 -13.79 30.77
CA ALA A 264 -29.90 -14.60 31.97
C ALA A 264 -29.97 -16.10 31.66
N LEU A 265 -30.62 -16.49 30.56
CA LEU A 265 -30.65 -17.87 30.10
C LEU A 265 -29.25 -18.37 29.72
N THR A 266 -28.47 -17.52 29.07
CA THR A 266 -27.06 -17.83 28.74
C THR A 266 -26.22 -18.04 29.99
N ALA A 267 -26.36 -17.17 31.01
CA ALA A 267 -25.67 -17.35 32.29
C ALA A 267 -26.07 -18.65 33.00
N ASN A 268 -27.35 -19.00 32.95
CA ASN A 268 -27.90 -20.20 33.60
C ASN A 268 -27.33 -21.50 33.01
N MET A 269 -26.86 -21.50 31.75
CA MET A 269 -26.17 -22.65 31.14
C MET A 269 -24.88 -23.03 31.89
N TYR A 270 -24.29 -22.09 32.64
CA TYR A 270 -23.06 -22.29 33.40
C TYR A 270 -23.32 -22.54 34.89
N PHE A 271 -24.58 -22.67 35.32
CA PHE A 271 -24.94 -22.94 36.73
C PHE A 271 -25.03 -24.43 37.00
N GLN A 272 -24.76 -24.83 38.25
CA GLN A 272 -24.75 -26.23 38.67
C GLN A 272 -25.60 -26.45 39.94
N PRO A 273 -26.78 -27.12 39.83
CA PRO A 273 -27.50 -27.42 38.59
C PRO A 273 -28.12 -26.15 37.97
N PRO A 274 -28.48 -26.14 36.67
CA PRO A 274 -29.21 -25.02 36.09
C PRO A 274 -30.59 -24.85 36.75
N LEU A 275 -31.09 -23.61 36.80
CA LEU A 275 -32.48 -23.32 37.15
C LEU A 275 -33.41 -23.70 36.00
N SER A 276 -34.69 -23.95 36.30
CA SER A 276 -35.68 -24.09 35.24
C SER A 276 -35.86 -22.78 34.47
N GLU A 277 -36.19 -22.88 33.18
CA GLU A 277 -36.43 -21.69 32.33
C GLU A 277 -37.51 -20.78 32.92
N LYS A 278 -38.54 -21.37 33.53
CA LYS A 278 -39.61 -20.66 34.23
C LYS A 278 -39.07 -19.84 35.39
N GLU A 279 -38.23 -20.41 36.25
CA GLU A 279 -37.63 -19.69 37.39
C GLU A 279 -36.73 -18.53 36.94
N VAL A 280 -35.95 -18.73 35.87
CA VAL A 280 -35.13 -17.66 35.29
C VAL A 280 -36.02 -16.52 34.78
N LYS A 281 -37.07 -16.85 34.02
CA LYS A 281 -38.00 -15.87 33.46
C LYS A 281 -38.75 -15.09 34.54
N ASP A 282 -39.22 -15.77 35.58
CA ASP A 282 -39.94 -15.15 36.69
C ASP A 282 -39.02 -14.20 37.45
N THR A 283 -37.77 -14.60 37.69
CA THR A 283 -36.74 -13.77 38.34
C THR A 283 -36.43 -12.51 37.53
N VAL A 284 -36.15 -12.65 36.22
CA VAL A 284 -35.86 -11.50 35.34
C VAL A 284 -37.05 -10.55 35.27
N THR A 285 -38.26 -11.09 35.12
CA THR A 285 -39.49 -10.29 35.02
C THR A 285 -39.75 -9.49 36.30
N SER A 286 -39.66 -10.13 37.46
CA SER A 286 -39.83 -9.49 38.76
C SER A 286 -38.82 -8.36 38.99
N VAL A 287 -37.55 -8.60 38.67
CA VAL A 287 -36.49 -7.61 38.83
C VAL A 287 -36.64 -6.45 37.84
N CYS A 288 -36.96 -6.72 36.58
CA CYS A 288 -37.22 -5.68 35.57
C CYS A 288 -38.41 -4.80 35.93
N LYS A 289 -39.53 -5.38 36.41
CA LYS A 289 -40.69 -4.62 36.90
C LYS A 289 -40.29 -3.67 38.04
N THR A 290 -39.47 -4.16 38.97
CA THR A 290 -38.96 -3.37 40.09
C THR A 290 -38.08 -2.20 39.63
N ILE A 291 -37.18 -2.42 38.67
CA ILE A 291 -36.24 -1.39 38.19
C ILE A 291 -36.93 -0.33 37.32
N LEU A 292 -37.87 -0.77 36.48
CA LEU A 292 -38.55 0.09 35.51
C LEU A 292 -39.80 0.79 36.09
N GLY A 293 -40.10 0.57 37.38
CA GLY A 293 -41.22 1.22 38.06
C GLY A 293 -42.60 0.81 37.53
N MET A 294 -42.70 -0.31 36.81
CA MET A 294 -43.97 -0.80 36.28
C MET A 294 -44.71 -1.53 37.41
N ARG A 295 -45.73 -0.87 38.00
CA ARG A 295 -46.65 -1.51 38.94
C ARG A 295 -47.81 -2.16 38.15
N GLU A 296 -47.96 -3.44 38.47
CA GLU A 296 -48.86 -4.51 37.99
C GLU A 296 -48.96 -4.71 36.46
#